data_AF-A0A6V8PBX4-F1
#
_entry.id   AF-A0A6V8PBX4-F1
#
_cell.length_a   1.000
_cell.length_b   1.000
_cell.length_c   1.000
_cell.angle_alpha   90.00
_cell.angle_beta   90.00
_cell.angle_gamma   90.00
#
_symmetry.space_group_name_H-M   'P 1'
#
loop_
_entity.id
_entity.type
_entity.pdbx_description
1 polymer ?
#
loop_
_entity_poly.entity_id
_entity_poly.type
_entity_poly.pdbx_seq_one_letter_code
_entity_poly.pdbx_strand_id
1 'polypeptide(L)' 'MGSAMEVVRYVLELGPVVVLPIVIILLGVIFGMPFSRAFRSGILVGVGFLGIFLILGLLLDSLGSVAQEMVQNYGLSL' A
#
# COMPACT_ATOMS: atom_id res chain seq x y z
N MET A 1 22.74 -19.12 -3.51
CA MET A 1 22.18 -17.76 -3.54
C MET A 1 20.74 -17.90 -4.01
N GLY A 2 19.70 -18.08 -3.21
CA GLY A 2 19.42 -17.87 -1.80
C GLY A 2 17.91 -17.63 -1.78
N SER A 3 17.13 -18.67 -2.07
CA SER A 3 15.71 -18.65 -2.43
C SER A 3 14.82 -17.85 -1.47
N ALA A 4 15.23 -17.69 -0.21
CA ALA A 4 14.58 -16.81 0.76
C ALA A 4 14.60 -15.32 0.35
N MET A 5 15.66 -14.85 -0.31
CA MET A 5 15.81 -13.45 -0.71
C MET A 5 14.91 -13.09 -1.91
N GLU A 6 14.68 -14.03 -2.82
CA GLU A 6 13.72 -13.85 -3.93
C GLU A 6 12.28 -13.78 -3.43
N VAL A 7 11.91 -14.63 -2.47
CA VAL A 7 10.56 -14.59 -1.86
C VAL A 7 10.33 -13.27 -1.12
N VAL A 8 11.33 -12.79 -0.36
CA VAL A 8 11.23 -11.50 0.34
C VAL A 8 11.14 -10.34 -0.65
N ARG A 9 11.94 -10.35 -1.73
CA ARG A 9 11.82 -9.32 -2.79
C ARG A 9 10.46 -9.33 -3.47
N TYR A 10 9.95 -10.50 -3.82
CA TYR A 10 8.62 -10.65 -4.41
C TYR A 10 7.53 -10.07 -3.50
N VAL A 11 7.60 -10.33 -2.19
CA VAL A 11 6.67 -9.75 -1.21
C VAL A 11 6.81 -8.24 -1.11
N LEU A 12 8.04 -7.70 -1.13
CA LEU A 12 8.27 -6.25 -1.05
C LEU A 12 7.88 -5.50 -2.34
N GLU A 13 8.03 -6.12 -3.51
CA GLU A 13 7.69 -5.53 -4.82
C GLU A 13 6.18 -5.44 -5.05
N LEU A 14 5.39 -6.33 -4.44
CA LEU A 14 3.92 -6.27 -4.49
C LEU A 14 3.31 -5.07 -3.74
N GLY A 15 4.13 -4.40 -2.92
CA GLY A 15 3.76 -3.21 -2.19
C GLY A 15 2.82 -3.45 -0.99
N PRO A 16 2.69 -2.45 -0.09
CA PRO A 16 1.95 -2.61 1.16
C PRO A 16 0.49 -3.02 0.97
N VAL A 17 -0.14 -2.60 -0.14
CA VAL A 17 -1.54 -2.88 -0.48
C VAL A 17 -1.82 -4.38 -0.62
N VAL A 18 -0.85 -5.17 -1.06
CA VAL A 18 -1.02 -6.62 -1.28
C VAL A 18 -0.48 -7.42 -0.10
N VAL A 19 0.61 -6.95 0.52
CA VAL A 19 1.25 -7.65 1.65
C VAL A 19 0.35 -7.67 2.88
N LEU A 20 -0.26 -6.54 3.25
CA LEU A 20 -1.11 -6.45 4.44
C LEU A 20 -2.33 -7.39 4.41
N PRO A 21 -3.11 -7.46 3.31
CA PRO A 21 -4.20 -8.44 3.19
C PRO A 21 -3.74 -9.89 3.34
N ILE A 22 -2.62 -10.26 2.73
CA ILE A 22 -2.08 -11.62 2.83
C ILE A 22 -1.72 -11.94 4.29
N VAL A 23 -1.09 -11.00 4.98
CA VAL A 23 -0.75 -11.16 6.41
C VAL A 23 -2.02 -11.28 7.27
N ILE A 24 -3.04 -10.46 7.03
CA ILE A 24 -4.34 -10.53 7.75
C ILE A 24 -5.01 -11.89 7.54
N ILE A 25 -5.00 -12.41 6.31
CA ILE A 25 -5.57 -13.73 5.98
C ILE A 25 -4.80 -14.83 6.71
N LEU A 26 -3.48 -14.81 6.63
CA LEU A 26 -2.60 -15.77 7.32
C LEU A 26 -2.81 -15.76 8.83
N LEU A 27 -2.79 -14.58 9.45
CA LEU A 27 -3.02 -14.44 10.88
C LEU A 27 -4.43 -14.92 11.25
N GLY A 28 -5.46 -14.53 10.49
CA GLY A 28 -6.84 -14.97 10.72
C GLY A 28 -6.95 -16.50 10.75
N VAL A 29 -6.34 -17.18 9.78
CA VAL A 29 -6.35 -18.65 9.72
C VAL A 29 -5.55 -19.27 10.87
N ILE A 30 -4.38 -18.72 11.22
CA ILE A 30 -3.55 -19.18 12.34
C ILE A 30 -4.30 -19.06 13.68
N PHE A 31 -5.10 -18.01 13.87
CA PHE A 31 -5.93 -17.81 15.07
C PHE A 31 -7.25 -18.60 15.04
N GLY A 32 -7.45 -19.52 14.10
CA GLY A 32 -8.62 -20.40 14.05
C GLY A 32 -9.86 -19.78 13.38
N MET A 33 -9.71 -18.67 12.65
CA MET A 33 -10.80 -18.14 11.83
C MET A 33 -11.03 -19.05 10.60
N PRO A 34 -12.28 -19.41 10.27
CA PRO A 34 -12.54 -20.16 9.05
C PRO A 34 -12.09 -19.37 7.83
N PHE A 35 -11.46 -20.04 6.86
CA PHE A 35 -10.86 -19.42 5.67
C PHE A 35 -11.79 -18.44 4.95
N SER A 36 -13.08 -18.77 4.85
CA SER A 36 -14.11 -17.90 4.26
C SER A 36 -14.23 -16.53 4.96
N ARG A 37 -14.10 -16.50 6.29
CA ARG A 37 -14.09 -15.24 7.05
C ARG A 37 -12.75 -14.51 6.95
N ALA A 38 -11.63 -15.23 7.01
CA ALA A 38 -10.29 -14.65 6.91
C ALA A 38 -10.06 -14.01 5.53
N PHE A 39 -10.53 -14.65 4.47
CA PHE A 39 -10.45 -14.12 3.11
C PHE A 39 -11.27 -12.84 2.95
N ARG A 40 -12.50 -12.80 3.49
CA ARG A 40 -13.34 -11.60 3.49
C ARG A 40 -12.70 -10.45 4.28
N SER A 41 -12.11 -10.71 5.45
CA SER A 41 -11.43 -9.68 6.22
C SER A 41 -10.18 -9.16 5.51
N GLY A 42 -9.41 -10.03 4.87
CA GLY A 42 -8.26 -9.64 4.04
C GLY A 42 -8.65 -8.70 2.91
N ILE A 43 -9.70 -9.03 2.16
CA ILE A 43 -10.21 -8.17 1.08
C ILE A 43 -10.71 -6.83 1.63
N LEU A 44 -11.45 -6.83 2.74
CA LEU A 44 -11.96 -5.61 3.35
C LEU A 44 -10.83 -4.64 3.73
N VAL A 45 -9.76 -5.16 4.34
CA VAL A 45 -8.57 -4.38 4.68
C VAL A 45 -7.84 -3.90 3.42
N GLY A 46 -7.71 -4.75 2.41
CA GLY A 46 -7.07 -4.40 1.13
C GLY A 46 -7.78 -3.24 0.41
N VAL A 47 -9.12 -3.27 0.36
CA VAL A 47 -9.92 -2.18 -0.22
C VAL A 47 -9.73 -0.88 0.58
N GLY A 48 -9.66 -0.95 1.92
CA GLY A 48 -9.39 0.21 2.77
C GLY A 48 -8.02 0.83 2.50
N PHE A 49 -6.96 0.01 2.42
CA PHE A 49 -5.61 0.48 2.08
C PHE A 49 -5.56 1.11 0.68
N LEU A 50 -6.21 0.48 -0.30
CA LEU A 50 -6.26 1.02 -1.66
C LEU A 50 -6.91 2.41 -1.70
N GLY A 51 -7.97 2.64 -0.93
CA GLY A 51 -8.58 3.97 -0.76
C GLY A 51 -7.62 5.01 -0.18
N ILE A 52 -6.85 4.65 0.85
CA ILE A 52 -5.84 5.55 1.45
C ILE A 52 -4.77 5.93 0.43
N PHE A 53 -4.25 4.97 -0.33
CA PHE A 53 -3.23 5.25 -1.34
C PHE A 53 -3.75 6.11 -2.48
N LEU A 54 -5.01 5.92 -2.89
CA LEU A 54 -5.64 6.79 -3.88
C LEU A 54 -5.72 8.24 -3.37
N ILE A 55 -6.21 8.45 -2.15
CA ILE A 55 -6.30 9.80 -1.57
C ILE A 55 -4.91 10.40 -1.38
N LEU A 56 -3.96 9.61 -0.86
CA LEU A 56 -2.59 10.06 -0.67
C LEU A 56 -1.94 10.46 -2.01
N GLY A 57 -2.13 9.67 -3.06
CA GLY A 57 -1.66 9.98 -4.41
C GLY A 57 -2.28 11.28 -4.92
N LEU A 58 -3.60 11.44 -4.81
CA LEU A 58 -4.29 12.67 -5.21
C LEU A 58 -3.79 13.90 -4.43
N LEU A 59 -3.55 13.75 -3.13
CA LEU A 59 -2.97 14.80 -2.31
C LEU A 59 -1.55 15.13 -2.78
N LEU A 60 -0.67 14.15 -2.93
CA LEU A 60 0.71 14.35 -3.37
C LEU A 60 0.79 14.96 -4.78
N ASP A 61 -0.09 14.56 -5.69
CA ASP A 61 -0.16 15.11 -7.04
C ASP A 61 -0.61 16.57 -7.03
N SER A 62 -1.69 16.87 -6.29
CA SER A 62 -2.19 18.24 -6.15
C SER A 62 -1.23 19.14 -5.37
N LEU A 63 -0.57 18.62 -4.34
CA LEU A 63 0.44 19.35 -3.58
C LEU A 63 1.71 19.54 -4.42
N GLY A 64 2.09 18.56 -5.23
CA GLY A 64 3.24 18.62 -6.14
C GLY A 64 3.05 19.70 -7.20
N SER A 65 1.87 19.75 -7.85
CA SER A 65 1.56 20.80 -8.83
C SER A 65 1.56 22.19 -8.19
N VAL A 66 0.96 22.32 -7.00
CA VAL A 66 0.93 23.59 -6.26
C VAL A 66 2.34 24.01 -5.82
N ALA A 67 3.18 23.07 -5.37
CA ALA A 67 4.57 23.36 -5.02
C ALA A 67 5.37 23.85 -6.23
N GLN A 68 5.17 23.23 -7.40
CA GLN A 68 5.80 23.64 -8.66
C GLN A 68 5.36 25.05 -9.09
N GLU A 69 4.07 25.38 -8.94
CA GLU A 69 3.54 26.71 -9.21
C GLU A 69 4.05 27.76 -8.21
N MET A 70 4.18 27.41 -6.92
CA MET A 70 4.77 28.29 -5.92
C MET A 70 6.23 28.62 -6.28
N VAL A 71 7.03 27.64 -6.71
CA VAL A 71 8.42 27.85 -7.16
C VAL A 71 8.48 28.84 -8.34
N GLN A 72 7.59 28.70 -9.33
CA GLN A 72 7.53 29.60 -10.48
C GLN A 72 7.05 31.02 -10.11
N ASN A 73 6.03 31.13 -9.27
CA ASN A 73 5.42 32.41 -8.89
C ASN A 73 6.29 33.22 -7.93
N TYR A 74 7.04 32.56 -7.04
CA TYR A 74 7.92 33.23 -6.09
C TYR A 74 9.36 33.38 -6.62
N GLY A 75 9.64 33.00 -7.87
CA GLY A 75 10.95 33.15 -8.50
C GLY A 75 12.07 32.38 -7.78
N LEU A 76 11.71 31.41 -6.96
CA LEU A 76 12.64 30.58 -6.22
C LEU A 76 13.15 29.53 -7.19
N SER A 77 14.21 29.83 -7.95
CA SER A 77 14.88 28.82 -8.77
C SER A 77 15.48 27.76 -7.86
N LEU A 78 14.94 26.54 -7.91
CA LEU A 78 15.65 25.33 -7.48
C LEU A 78 16.71 24.95 -8.51
#